data_AF-A0A1X9YK73-F1
#
_entry.id   AF-A0A1X9YK73-F1
#
_cell.length_a   1.000
_cell.length_b   1.000
_cell.length_c   1.000
_cell.angle_alpha   90.00
_cell.angle_beta   90.00
_cell.angle_gamma   90.00
#
_symmetry.space_group_name_H-M   'P 1'
#
loop_
_entity.id
_entity.type
_entity.pdbx_description
1 polymer ?
#
loop_
_entity_poly.entity_id
_entity_poly.type
_entity_poly.pdbx_seq_one_letter_code
_entity_poly.pdbx_strand_id
1 'polypeptide(L)'
;MTPADRFAPAACPRIVVKIGSALLVDPAGKVRREWLAGVVADIADRIAAGQHVAVVSSGAIALGARRLKLPKGGRASLEDAQAAAATGQIALSQCWAELLAERGLTAAQMLVTLDDLEDRRRYLNASATLERLMSLGVVPVINENDSVATEEIRFGDNDRLAARIGQAASARGVILLSDIDGLYTANPQRDPNAVLVPEVKRLDARIRAMADGGSASGMGSGGMISKLEAARIAMSAGANLAIISGKIDHPLSAFTATGHGTVFVAEKGASARKAWLAGRLTAKGVIHVDAGAAHALGSGRSLLAAGATAVEGRFARGDVVDILGPDATPVARGLAEYDALDAGLIVGRRSDALEALLGYAPRAALVHRDHMVLL
;
A
#
# COMPACT_ATOMS: atom_id res chain seq x y z
N MET A 1 -25.34 7.76 -2.13
CA MET A 1 -23.95 7.33 -2.35
C MET A 1 -23.87 5.88 -1.88
N THR A 2 -23.71 4.94 -2.82
CA THR A 2 -23.51 3.52 -2.51
C THR A 2 -22.14 3.34 -1.82
N PRO A 3 -21.90 2.24 -1.09
CA PRO A 3 -20.56 1.95 -0.57
C PRO A 3 -19.47 1.91 -1.66
N ALA A 4 -19.81 1.49 -2.88
CA ALA A 4 -18.89 1.44 -4.02
C ALA A 4 -18.50 2.82 -4.57
N ASP A 5 -19.37 3.83 -4.46
CA ASP A 5 -19.08 5.21 -4.91
C ASP A 5 -17.85 5.80 -4.18
N ARG A 6 -17.49 5.26 -3.00
CA ARG A 6 -16.27 5.63 -2.27
C ARG A 6 -14.98 5.27 -3.02
N PHE A 7 -15.05 4.37 -4.00
CA PHE A 7 -13.95 3.94 -4.86
C PHE A 7 -14.05 4.50 -6.28
N ALA A 8 -15.02 5.39 -6.54
CA ALA A 8 -15.15 6.06 -7.83
C ALA A 8 -13.95 7.00 -8.09
N PRO A 9 -13.55 7.20 -9.36
CA PRO A 9 -12.40 8.03 -9.73
C PRO A 9 -12.30 9.39 -9.03
N ALA A 10 -13.40 10.15 -9.02
CA ALA A 10 -13.43 11.48 -8.42
C ALA A 10 -13.27 11.46 -6.89
N ALA A 11 -13.79 10.44 -6.20
CA ALA A 11 -13.73 10.33 -4.75
C ALA A 11 -12.41 9.71 -4.26
N CYS A 12 -11.86 8.80 -5.07
CA CYS A 12 -10.72 7.96 -4.73
C CYS A 12 -9.71 7.95 -5.88
N PRO A 13 -8.91 9.02 -6.05
CA PRO A 13 -8.01 9.16 -7.20
C PRO A 13 -6.89 8.12 -7.23
N ARG A 14 -6.58 7.46 -6.10
CA ARG A 14 -5.56 6.42 -6.01
C ARG A 14 -6.11 5.20 -5.30
N ILE A 15 -6.00 4.04 -5.94
CA ILE A 15 -6.40 2.76 -5.37
C ILE A 15 -5.29 1.71 -5.44
N VAL A 16 -5.33 0.78 -4.48
CA VAL A 16 -4.57 -0.47 -4.52
C VAL A 16 -5.53 -1.62 -4.72
N VAL A 17 -5.29 -2.48 -5.71
CA VAL A 17 -6.07 -3.69 -5.98
C VAL A 17 -5.24 -4.91 -5.64
N LYS A 18 -5.70 -5.70 -4.67
CA LYS A 18 -5.04 -6.94 -4.27
C LYS A 18 -5.70 -8.13 -4.91
N ILE A 19 -4.89 -9.04 -5.46
CA ILE A 19 -5.32 -10.30 -6.05
C ILE A 19 -4.69 -11.47 -5.29
N GLY A 20 -5.53 -12.33 -4.72
CA GLY A 20 -5.09 -13.55 -4.03
C GLY A 20 -4.66 -14.67 -4.98
N SER A 21 -3.78 -15.56 -4.53
CA SER A 21 -3.24 -16.66 -5.34
C SER A 21 -4.33 -17.62 -5.85
N ALA A 22 -5.37 -17.86 -5.05
CA ALA A 22 -6.49 -18.74 -5.39
C ALA A 22 -7.33 -18.22 -6.59
N LEU A 23 -7.30 -16.91 -6.85
CA LEU A 23 -7.98 -16.32 -8.00
C LEU A 23 -7.10 -16.36 -9.25
N LEU A 24 -5.79 -16.25 -9.07
CA LEU A 24 -4.85 -16.02 -10.17
C LEU A 24 -4.26 -17.30 -10.76
N VAL A 25 -4.07 -18.33 -9.93
CA VAL A 25 -3.43 -19.58 -10.32
C VAL A 25 -4.46 -20.70 -10.29
N ASP A 26 -4.61 -21.39 -11.42
CA ASP A 26 -5.52 -22.53 -11.52
C ASP A 26 -4.93 -23.78 -10.80
N PRO A 27 -5.74 -24.83 -10.57
CA PRO A 27 -5.26 -26.07 -9.95
C PRO A 27 -4.11 -26.75 -10.73
N ALA A 28 -4.02 -26.51 -12.04
CA ALA A 28 -2.95 -27.02 -12.90
C ALA A 28 -1.63 -26.23 -12.77
N GLY A 29 -1.62 -25.12 -12.03
CA GLY A 29 -0.43 -24.28 -11.83
C GLY A 29 -0.18 -23.27 -12.94
N LYS A 30 -1.20 -22.93 -13.74
CA LYS A 30 -1.13 -21.89 -14.76
C LYS A 30 -1.83 -20.63 -14.29
N VAL A 31 -1.40 -19.49 -14.80
CA VAL A 31 -2.12 -18.22 -14.59
C VAL A 31 -3.46 -18.30 -15.32
N ARG A 32 -4.54 -17.94 -14.66
CA ARG A 32 -5.88 -17.76 -15.27
C ARG A 32 -5.88 -16.51 -16.14
N ARG A 33 -5.21 -16.59 -17.30
CA ARG A 33 -4.91 -15.42 -18.15
C ARG A 33 -6.16 -14.69 -18.63
N GLU A 34 -7.20 -15.42 -19.03
CA GLU A 34 -8.47 -14.83 -19.50
C GLU A 34 -9.15 -13.99 -18.41
N TRP A 35 -9.26 -14.55 -17.20
CA TRP A 35 -9.79 -13.83 -16.04
C TRP A 35 -8.94 -12.60 -15.70
N LEU A 36 -7.60 -12.76 -15.72
CA LEU A 36 -6.67 -11.66 -15.46
C LEU A 36 -6.79 -10.55 -16.52
N ALA A 37 -7.02 -10.90 -17.78
CA ALA A 37 -7.26 -9.93 -18.86
C ALA A 37 -8.53 -9.09 -18.61
N GLY A 38 -9.58 -9.69 -18.03
CA GLY A 38 -10.76 -8.98 -17.58
C GLY A 38 -10.47 -7.98 -16.45
N VAL A 39 -9.66 -8.38 -15.46
CA VAL A 39 -9.20 -7.47 -14.39
C VAL A 39 -8.32 -6.34 -14.96
N VAL A 40 -7.44 -6.64 -15.91
CA VAL A 40 -6.59 -5.63 -16.56
C VAL A 40 -7.43 -4.65 -17.39
N ALA A 41 -8.50 -5.11 -18.05
CA ALA A 41 -9.44 -4.23 -18.73
C ALA A 41 -10.11 -3.26 -17.75
N ASP A 42 -10.59 -3.75 -16.60
CA ASP A 42 -11.16 -2.88 -15.56
C ASP A 42 -10.14 -1.86 -15.02
N ILE A 43 -8.87 -2.26 -14.85
CA ILE A 43 -7.79 -1.36 -14.44
C ILE A 43 -7.57 -0.28 -15.50
N ALA A 44 -7.55 -0.65 -16.78
CA ALA A 44 -7.39 0.29 -17.89
C ALA A 44 -8.53 1.32 -17.94
N ASP A 45 -9.79 0.88 -17.77
CA ASP A 45 -10.95 1.77 -17.75
C ASP A 45 -10.87 2.78 -16.58
N ARG A 46 -10.41 2.34 -15.41
CA ARG A 46 -10.19 3.22 -14.25
C ARG A 46 -9.08 4.24 -14.48
N ILE A 47 -7.98 3.83 -15.12
CA ILE A 47 -6.88 4.72 -15.48
C ILE A 47 -7.33 5.74 -16.52
N ALA A 48 -8.09 5.31 -17.54
CA ALA A 48 -8.68 6.20 -18.53
C ALA A 48 -9.64 7.22 -17.89
N ALA A 49 -10.32 6.83 -16.79
CA ALA A 49 -11.14 7.73 -15.98
C ALA A 49 -10.37 8.60 -14.98
N GLY A 50 -9.03 8.58 -15.01
CA GLY A 50 -8.16 9.45 -14.20
C GLY A 50 -7.74 8.90 -12.83
N GLN A 51 -7.96 7.62 -12.53
CA GLN A 51 -7.39 6.99 -11.33
C GLN A 51 -5.94 6.55 -11.55
N HIS A 52 -5.14 6.58 -10.49
CA HIS A 52 -3.90 5.80 -10.43
C HIS A 52 -4.19 4.47 -9.72
N VAL A 53 -3.68 3.37 -10.29
CA VAL A 53 -3.91 2.01 -9.79
C VAL A 53 -2.56 1.35 -9.53
N ALA A 54 -2.39 0.81 -8.33
CA ALA A 54 -1.34 -0.17 -8.02
C ALA A 54 -1.96 -1.54 -7.78
N VAL A 55 -1.22 -2.59 -8.12
CA VAL A 55 -1.65 -3.98 -7.95
C VAL A 55 -0.76 -4.67 -6.94
N VAL A 56 -1.36 -5.38 -5.97
CA VAL A 56 -0.66 -6.35 -5.14
C VAL A 56 -1.04 -7.75 -5.58
N SER A 57 -0.14 -8.46 -6.24
CA SER A 57 -0.43 -9.76 -6.87
C SER A 57 0.27 -10.88 -6.13
N SER A 58 -0.50 -11.80 -5.53
CA SER A 58 0.02 -13.08 -5.04
C SER A 58 0.24 -14.08 -6.19
N GLY A 59 0.72 -15.29 -5.88
CA GLY A 59 0.70 -16.43 -6.80
C GLY A 59 2.08 -16.93 -7.27
N ALA A 60 3.16 -16.20 -6.98
CA ALA A 60 4.51 -16.58 -7.37
C ALA A 60 4.90 -17.98 -6.86
N ILE A 61 4.76 -18.25 -5.56
CA ILE A 61 5.06 -19.57 -4.97
C ILE A 61 4.24 -20.68 -5.66
N ALA A 62 2.93 -20.49 -5.84
CA ALA A 62 2.08 -21.52 -6.43
C ALA A 62 2.49 -21.85 -7.89
N LEU A 63 2.82 -20.83 -8.68
CA LEU A 63 3.29 -20.98 -10.06
C LEU A 63 4.66 -21.68 -10.11
N GLY A 64 5.62 -21.22 -9.31
CA GLY A 64 6.98 -21.77 -9.34
C GLY A 64 7.05 -23.18 -8.77
N ALA A 65 6.30 -23.48 -7.71
CA ALA A 65 6.22 -24.82 -7.14
C ALA A 65 5.80 -25.86 -8.18
N ARG A 66 4.83 -25.52 -9.02
CA ARG A 66 4.34 -26.40 -10.09
C ARG A 66 5.38 -26.58 -11.19
N ARG A 67 6.07 -25.50 -11.58
CA ARG A 67 7.17 -25.55 -12.56
C ARG A 67 8.36 -26.39 -12.08
N LEU A 68 8.71 -26.27 -10.80
CA LEU A 68 9.80 -27.00 -10.16
C LEU A 68 9.40 -28.39 -9.67
N LYS A 69 8.11 -28.76 -9.79
CA LYS A 69 7.54 -30.02 -9.28
C LYS A 69 7.78 -30.23 -7.77
N LEU A 70 7.79 -29.14 -7.00
CA LEU A 70 8.01 -29.17 -5.56
C LEU A 70 6.77 -29.71 -4.81
N PRO A 71 6.97 -30.52 -3.76
CA PRO A 71 5.87 -31.08 -2.96
C PRO A 71 5.13 -29.98 -2.19
N LYS A 72 3.91 -30.31 -1.71
CA LYS A 72 3.07 -29.42 -0.88
C LYS A 72 2.84 -28.01 -1.47
N GLY A 73 2.91 -27.87 -2.80
CA GLY A 73 2.78 -26.57 -3.46
C GLY A 73 3.95 -25.63 -3.19
N GLY A 74 5.15 -26.18 -3.00
CA GLY A 74 6.38 -25.41 -2.75
C GLY A 74 6.48 -24.87 -1.34
N ARG A 75 5.73 -25.42 -0.38
CA ARG A 75 5.76 -25.00 1.04
C ARG A 75 6.14 -26.16 1.94
N ALA A 76 6.95 -27.10 1.44
CA ALA A 76 7.45 -28.19 2.25
C ALA A 76 8.59 -27.75 3.19
N SER A 77 9.37 -26.75 2.78
CA SER A 77 10.35 -26.02 3.60
C SER A 77 10.39 -24.54 3.22
N LEU A 78 11.18 -23.75 3.96
CA LEU A 78 11.45 -22.34 3.64
C LEU A 78 12.12 -22.20 2.27
N GLU A 79 13.14 -23.03 2.02
CA GLU A 79 13.95 -23.00 0.81
C GLU A 79 13.11 -23.37 -0.43
N ASP A 80 12.20 -24.35 -0.29
CA ASP A 80 11.24 -24.69 -1.32
C ASP A 80 10.33 -23.50 -1.66
N ALA A 81 9.88 -22.75 -0.65
CA ALA A 81 9.01 -21.58 -0.84
C ALA A 81 9.75 -20.44 -1.52
N GLN A 82 10.99 -20.17 -1.10
CA GLN A 82 11.86 -19.15 -1.69
C GLN A 82 12.22 -19.48 -3.14
N ALA A 83 12.57 -20.73 -3.44
CA ALA A 83 12.89 -21.21 -4.78
C ALA A 83 11.66 -21.18 -5.70
N ALA A 84 10.50 -21.60 -5.19
CA ALA A 84 9.23 -21.49 -5.89
C ALA A 84 8.86 -20.02 -6.15
N ALA A 85 8.99 -19.13 -5.18
CA ALA A 85 8.74 -17.71 -5.36
C ALA A 85 9.63 -17.10 -6.44
N ALA A 86 10.95 -17.32 -6.37
CA ALA A 86 11.92 -16.80 -7.35
C ALA A 86 11.57 -17.24 -8.77
N THR A 87 11.24 -18.52 -8.94
CA THR A 87 10.89 -19.11 -10.23
C THR A 87 9.54 -18.61 -10.75
N GLY A 88 8.53 -18.57 -9.90
CA GLY A 88 7.17 -18.20 -10.30
C GLY A 88 6.99 -16.70 -10.49
N GLN A 89 7.77 -15.88 -9.80
CA GLN A 89 7.71 -14.42 -9.92
C GLN A 89 8.06 -13.95 -11.33
N ILE A 90 9.01 -14.60 -12.02
CA ILE A 90 9.34 -14.29 -13.43
C ILE A 90 8.10 -14.48 -14.31
N ALA A 91 7.45 -15.64 -14.20
CA ALA A 91 6.27 -15.98 -14.98
C ALA A 91 5.09 -15.04 -14.71
N LEU A 92 4.89 -14.72 -13.42
CA LEU A 92 3.84 -13.83 -12.98
C LEU A 92 4.05 -12.40 -13.53
N SER A 93 5.28 -11.89 -13.43
CA SER A 93 5.63 -10.55 -13.90
C SER A 93 5.50 -10.43 -15.41
N GLN A 94 5.93 -11.47 -16.15
CA GLN A 94 5.76 -11.52 -17.60
C GLN A 94 4.28 -11.45 -18.00
N CYS A 95 3.42 -12.25 -17.36
CA CYS A 95 1.99 -12.25 -17.68
C CYS A 95 1.33 -10.89 -17.42
N TRP A 96 1.66 -10.24 -16.29
CA TRP A 96 1.20 -8.89 -16.00
C TRP A 96 1.68 -7.86 -17.02
N ALA A 97 2.97 -7.88 -17.36
CA ALA A 97 3.56 -6.96 -18.32
C ALA A 97 2.91 -7.09 -19.71
N GLU A 98 2.71 -8.30 -20.20
CA GLU A 98 2.06 -8.56 -21.49
C GLU A 98 0.61 -8.05 -21.52
N LEU A 99 -0.21 -8.42 -20.52
CA LEU A 99 -1.62 -8.02 -20.50
C LEU A 99 -1.81 -6.50 -20.34
N LEU A 100 -0.98 -5.86 -19.51
CA LEU A 100 -1.00 -4.40 -19.38
C LEU A 100 -0.56 -3.73 -20.69
N ALA A 101 0.47 -4.26 -21.36
CA ALA A 101 0.93 -3.74 -22.65
C ALA A 101 -0.13 -3.87 -23.76
N GLU A 102 -0.93 -4.95 -23.76
CA GLU A 102 -2.08 -5.11 -24.66
C GLU A 102 -3.13 -3.98 -24.49
N ARG A 103 -3.15 -3.30 -23.34
CA ARG A 103 -3.98 -2.11 -23.06
C ARG A 103 -3.23 -0.78 -23.16
N GLY A 104 -1.99 -0.79 -23.67
CA GLY A 104 -1.15 0.41 -23.77
C GLY A 104 -0.62 0.92 -22.43
N LEU A 105 -0.65 0.09 -21.38
CA LEU A 105 -0.18 0.44 -20.05
C LEU A 105 1.19 -0.18 -19.80
N THR A 106 2.08 0.56 -19.12
CA THR A 106 3.37 0.04 -18.68
C THR A 106 3.25 -0.55 -17.29
N ALA A 107 3.76 -1.76 -17.10
CA ALA A 107 3.92 -2.38 -15.78
C ALA A 107 5.29 -2.02 -15.18
N ALA A 108 5.35 -1.83 -13.85
CA ALA A 108 6.61 -1.80 -13.12
C ALA A 108 6.58 -2.80 -11.97
N GLN A 109 7.57 -3.69 -11.93
CA GLN A 109 7.71 -4.63 -10.82
C GLN A 109 8.28 -3.93 -9.59
N MET A 110 7.71 -4.23 -8.43
CA MET A 110 8.29 -3.86 -7.14
C MET A 110 8.17 -5.06 -6.19
N LEU A 111 9.29 -5.44 -5.59
CA LEU A 111 9.34 -6.49 -4.57
C LEU A 111 9.71 -5.85 -3.24
N VAL A 112 8.91 -6.10 -2.21
CA VAL A 112 9.13 -5.57 -0.86
C VAL A 112 8.82 -6.63 0.17
N THR A 113 9.38 -6.49 1.35
CA THR A 113 8.92 -7.22 2.54
C THR A 113 7.99 -6.34 3.38
N LEU A 114 7.17 -6.94 4.25
CA LEU A 114 6.45 -6.18 5.27
C LEU A 114 7.40 -5.32 6.13
N ASP A 115 8.60 -5.84 6.46
CA ASP A 115 9.62 -5.14 7.23
C ASP A 115 10.19 -3.91 6.52
N ASP A 116 10.19 -3.90 5.19
CA ASP A 116 10.55 -2.71 4.40
C ASP A 116 9.52 -1.59 4.57
N LEU A 117 8.26 -1.93 4.85
CA LEU A 117 7.17 -0.98 5.04
C LEU A 117 6.95 -0.61 6.52
N GLU A 118 7.59 -1.30 7.46
CA GLU A 118 7.57 -0.99 8.89
C GLU A 118 8.82 -0.23 9.36
N ASP A 119 9.96 -0.41 8.68
CA ASP A 119 11.13 0.45 8.85
C ASP A 119 10.95 1.80 8.17
N ARG A 120 11.19 2.90 8.90
CA ARG A 120 10.93 4.26 8.39
C ARG A 120 11.78 4.61 7.17
N ARG A 121 13.06 4.22 7.14
CA ARG A 121 13.96 4.60 6.05
C ARG A 121 13.61 3.86 4.77
N ARG A 122 13.35 2.55 4.90
CA ARG A 122 12.94 1.71 3.78
C ARG A 122 11.53 2.09 3.30
N TYR A 123 10.63 2.44 4.21
CA TYR A 123 9.31 2.98 3.89
C TYR A 123 9.40 4.24 3.02
N LEU A 124 10.28 5.20 3.37
CA LEU A 124 10.48 6.40 2.56
C LEU A 124 10.96 6.08 1.14
N ASN A 125 11.83 5.09 0.97
CA ASN A 125 12.26 4.64 -0.35
C ASN A 125 11.11 4.02 -1.15
N ALA A 126 10.34 3.13 -0.53
CA ALA A 126 9.20 2.48 -1.17
C ALA A 126 8.13 3.49 -1.59
N SER A 127 7.76 4.41 -0.68
CA SER A 127 6.82 5.51 -0.91
C SER A 127 7.27 6.41 -2.07
N ALA A 128 8.52 6.87 -2.07
CA ALA A 128 9.05 7.72 -3.14
C ALA A 128 9.06 7.01 -4.51
N THR A 129 9.36 5.71 -4.52
CA THR A 129 9.35 4.90 -5.75
C THR A 129 7.92 4.75 -6.30
N LEU A 130 6.96 4.41 -5.43
CA LEU A 130 5.54 4.30 -5.79
C LEU A 130 5.00 5.63 -6.34
N GLU A 131 5.29 6.75 -5.66
CA GLU A 131 4.88 8.08 -6.12
C GLU A 131 5.46 8.38 -7.51
N ARG A 132 6.75 8.09 -7.72
CA ARG A 132 7.39 8.34 -9.01
C ARG A 132 6.80 7.49 -10.12
N LEU A 133 6.60 6.20 -9.90
CA LEU A 133 5.99 5.29 -10.87
C LEU A 133 4.58 5.76 -11.25
N MET A 134 3.74 6.08 -10.25
CA MET A 134 2.39 6.59 -10.50
C MET A 134 2.40 7.94 -11.24
N SER A 135 3.36 8.84 -10.94
CA SER A 135 3.50 10.11 -11.66
C SER A 135 3.85 9.96 -13.15
N LEU A 136 4.44 8.81 -13.52
CA LEU A 136 4.79 8.47 -14.90
C LEU A 136 3.65 7.73 -15.62
N GLY A 137 2.48 7.54 -14.99
CA GLY A 137 1.37 6.78 -15.55
C GLY A 137 1.60 5.27 -15.62
N VAL A 138 2.63 4.77 -14.93
CA VAL A 138 2.97 3.34 -14.86
C VAL A 138 2.06 2.67 -13.82
N VAL A 139 1.69 1.41 -14.06
CA VAL A 139 0.97 0.55 -13.11
C VAL A 139 1.98 -0.25 -12.28
N PRO A 140 2.21 0.08 -11.00
CA PRO A 140 3.07 -0.74 -10.16
C PRO A 140 2.40 -2.10 -9.89
N VAL A 141 3.13 -3.18 -10.14
CA VAL A 141 2.74 -4.55 -9.80
C VAL A 141 3.67 -5.03 -8.69
N ILE A 142 3.14 -5.00 -7.48
CA ILE A 142 3.86 -5.30 -6.24
C ILE A 142 3.59 -6.74 -5.83
N ASN A 143 4.63 -7.42 -5.33
CA ASN A 143 4.48 -8.65 -4.58
C ASN A 143 5.46 -8.66 -3.38
N GLU A 144 5.23 -9.55 -2.42
CA GLU A 144 6.17 -9.81 -1.35
C GLU A 144 7.49 -10.33 -1.96
N ASN A 145 8.63 -9.90 -1.43
CA ASN A 145 9.94 -10.43 -1.80
C ASN A 145 10.20 -11.77 -1.09
N ASP A 146 9.36 -12.75 -1.40
CA ASP A 146 9.36 -14.07 -0.77
C ASP A 146 10.72 -14.79 -0.86
N SER A 147 11.57 -14.45 -1.85
CA SER A 147 12.90 -15.05 -2.03
C SER A 147 13.93 -14.65 -0.97
N VAL A 148 13.68 -13.58 -0.22
CA VAL A 148 14.55 -13.11 0.87
C VAL A 148 13.80 -13.00 2.20
N ALA A 149 12.55 -13.43 2.25
CA ALA A 149 11.73 -13.46 3.47
C ALA A 149 12.15 -14.61 4.38
N THR A 150 12.10 -14.38 5.71
CA THR A 150 12.41 -15.37 6.75
C THR A 150 11.14 -16.08 7.26
N GLU A 151 11.28 -17.20 7.98
CA GLU A 151 10.15 -17.94 8.58
C GLU A 151 9.27 -17.11 9.54
N GLU A 152 9.88 -16.11 10.18
CA GLU A 152 9.21 -15.17 11.10
C GLU A 152 8.17 -14.31 10.35
N ILE A 153 8.41 -14.07 9.06
CA ILE A 153 7.50 -13.41 8.14
C ILE A 153 6.61 -14.49 7.53
N ARG A 154 5.38 -14.60 8.02
CA ARG A 154 4.41 -15.57 7.46
C ARG A 154 4.20 -15.31 5.97
N PHE A 155 4.61 -16.27 5.13
CA PHE A 155 4.38 -16.24 3.69
C PHE A 155 2.93 -15.92 3.31
N GLY A 156 2.74 -14.88 2.51
CA GLY A 156 1.51 -14.66 1.76
C GLY A 156 0.39 -13.92 2.48
N ASP A 157 0.67 -13.10 3.50
CA ASP A 157 -0.30 -12.10 3.99
C ASP A 157 -0.32 -10.86 3.09
N ASN A 158 -0.59 -11.06 1.80
CA ASN A 158 -0.67 -9.97 0.83
C ASN A 158 -1.86 -9.03 1.10
N ASP A 159 -2.81 -9.42 1.96
CA ASP A 159 -3.90 -8.55 2.42
C ASP A 159 -3.30 -7.41 3.27
N ARG A 160 -2.44 -7.71 4.26
CA ARG A 160 -1.69 -6.67 5.00
C ARG A 160 -0.74 -5.89 4.12
N LEU A 161 -0.02 -6.57 3.22
CA LEU A 161 0.87 -5.91 2.27
C LEU A 161 0.10 -4.86 1.45
N ALA A 162 -1.08 -5.21 0.93
CA ALA A 162 -1.91 -4.27 0.18
C ALA A 162 -2.35 -3.05 0.99
N ALA A 163 -2.69 -3.24 2.27
CA ALA A 163 -3.01 -2.12 3.15
C ALA A 163 -1.78 -1.22 3.42
N ARG A 164 -0.59 -1.80 3.61
CA ARG A 164 0.67 -1.07 3.78
C ARG A 164 1.12 -0.35 2.52
N ILE A 165 0.97 -0.97 1.35
CA ILE A 165 1.19 -0.33 0.05
C ILE A 165 0.18 0.81 -0.16
N GLY A 166 -1.07 0.64 0.27
CA GLY A 166 -2.08 1.70 0.27
C GLY A 166 -1.62 2.90 1.11
N GLN A 167 -1.05 2.66 2.28
CA GLN A 167 -0.44 3.69 3.11
C GLN A 167 0.75 4.37 2.41
N ALA A 168 1.70 3.60 1.87
CA ALA A 168 2.90 4.11 1.21
C ALA A 168 2.60 4.91 -0.06
N ALA A 169 1.59 4.50 -0.84
CA ALA A 169 1.15 5.19 -2.05
C ALA A 169 0.20 6.38 -1.78
N SER A 170 -0.13 6.64 -0.50
CA SER A 170 -1.18 7.59 -0.08
C SER A 170 -2.50 7.32 -0.82
N ALA A 171 -2.86 6.05 -0.98
CA ALA A 171 -4.10 5.62 -1.60
C ALA A 171 -5.30 5.93 -0.69
N ARG A 172 -6.44 6.28 -1.29
CA ARG A 172 -7.70 6.49 -0.54
C ARG A 172 -8.58 5.24 -0.50
N GLY A 173 -8.19 4.20 -1.24
CA GLY A 173 -8.94 2.96 -1.37
C GLY A 173 -8.01 1.76 -1.54
N VAL A 174 -8.33 0.68 -0.85
CA VAL A 174 -7.75 -0.65 -1.06
C VAL A 174 -8.89 -1.61 -1.41
N ILE A 175 -8.78 -2.36 -2.48
CA ILE A 175 -9.78 -3.35 -2.91
C ILE A 175 -9.13 -4.73 -2.83
N LEU A 176 -9.66 -5.60 -1.98
CA LEU A 176 -9.25 -6.99 -1.87
C LEU A 176 -10.17 -7.85 -2.74
N LEU A 177 -9.66 -8.32 -3.88
CA LEU A 177 -10.32 -9.35 -4.66
C LEU A 177 -10.10 -10.70 -3.96
N SER A 178 -11.19 -11.32 -3.50
CA SER A 178 -11.14 -12.58 -2.76
C SER A 178 -12.02 -13.66 -3.38
N ASP A 179 -11.80 -14.89 -2.94
CA ASP A 179 -12.67 -16.05 -3.14
C ASP A 179 -13.99 -16.00 -2.33
N ILE A 180 -14.11 -15.02 -1.44
CA ILE A 180 -15.33 -14.64 -0.74
C ILE A 180 -15.76 -13.25 -1.22
N ASP A 181 -17.06 -12.96 -1.12
CA ASP A 181 -17.65 -11.71 -1.58
C ASP A 181 -17.78 -10.65 -0.48
N GLY A 182 -17.49 -10.97 0.78
CA GLY A 182 -17.38 -9.98 1.85
C GLY A 182 -17.37 -10.58 3.25
N LEU A 183 -17.59 -9.73 4.25
CA LEU A 183 -17.81 -10.11 5.64
C LEU A 183 -19.28 -10.44 5.86
N TYR A 184 -19.55 -11.54 6.56
CA TYR A 184 -20.90 -11.96 6.93
C TYR A 184 -21.08 -11.92 8.45
N THR A 185 -22.33 -11.84 8.91
CA THR A 185 -22.68 -11.89 10.34
C THR A 185 -22.27 -13.20 11.03
N ALA A 186 -22.17 -14.28 10.26
CA ALA A 186 -21.65 -15.59 10.65
C ALA A 186 -21.02 -16.27 9.42
N ASN A 187 -20.41 -17.45 9.57
CA ASN A 187 -19.86 -18.17 8.42
C ASN A 187 -21.00 -18.67 7.51
N PRO A 188 -21.14 -18.18 6.26
CA PRO A 188 -22.27 -18.51 5.39
C PRO A 188 -22.26 -19.97 4.90
N GLN A 189 -21.15 -20.69 5.05
CA GLN A 189 -21.10 -22.13 4.77
C GLN A 189 -21.69 -22.99 5.90
N ARG A 190 -21.86 -22.40 7.09
CA ARG A 190 -22.33 -23.11 8.30
C ARG A 190 -23.67 -22.58 8.81
N ASP A 191 -23.93 -21.30 8.61
CA ASP A 191 -25.17 -20.65 9.00
C ASP A 191 -25.90 -20.12 7.75
N PRO A 192 -27.03 -20.74 7.35
CA PRO A 192 -27.80 -20.28 6.19
C PRO A 192 -28.47 -18.91 6.42
N ASN A 193 -28.55 -18.44 7.67
CA ASN A 193 -29.05 -17.10 7.99
C ASN A 193 -27.95 -16.04 8.01
N ALA A 194 -26.71 -16.39 7.66
CA ALA A 194 -25.62 -15.43 7.57
C ALA A 194 -25.92 -14.38 6.50
N VAL A 195 -25.89 -13.11 6.88
CA VAL A 195 -26.14 -11.98 5.97
C VAL A 195 -24.85 -11.21 5.74
N LEU A 196 -24.62 -10.77 4.50
CA LEU A 196 -23.50 -9.91 4.14
C LEU A 196 -23.60 -8.59 4.92
N VAL A 197 -22.47 -8.13 5.45
CA VAL A 197 -22.32 -6.82 6.08
C VAL A 197 -21.85 -5.84 5.01
N PRO A 198 -22.70 -4.94 4.49
CA PRO A 198 -22.33 -4.08 3.35
C PRO A 198 -21.35 -2.97 3.72
N GLU A 199 -21.42 -2.46 4.96
CA GLU A 199 -20.59 -1.35 5.42
C GLU A 199 -20.16 -1.55 6.87
N VAL A 200 -18.88 -1.31 7.15
CA VAL A 200 -18.27 -1.34 8.49
C VAL A 200 -17.60 0.01 8.75
N LYS A 201 -18.16 0.80 9.67
CA LYS A 201 -17.61 2.11 10.05
C LYS A 201 -16.60 2.03 11.19
N ARG A 202 -16.67 0.99 12.02
CA ARG A 202 -15.79 0.78 13.18
C ARG A 202 -15.46 -0.70 13.32
N LEU A 203 -14.18 -1.01 13.53
CA LEU A 203 -13.68 -2.35 13.82
C LEU A 203 -13.65 -2.58 15.34
N ASP A 204 -14.81 -2.91 15.90
CA ASP A 204 -14.97 -3.26 17.32
C ASP A 204 -14.87 -4.77 17.57
N ALA A 205 -15.07 -5.20 18.82
CA ALA A 205 -15.02 -6.61 19.20
C ALA A 205 -16.11 -7.44 18.51
N ARG A 206 -17.27 -6.85 18.20
CA ARG A 206 -18.37 -7.53 17.50
C ARG A 206 -17.99 -7.86 16.07
N ILE A 207 -17.39 -6.92 15.35
CA ILE A 207 -16.91 -7.17 13.97
C ILE A 207 -15.78 -8.20 13.97
N ARG A 208 -14.85 -8.13 14.94
CA ARG A 208 -13.79 -9.14 15.07
C ARG A 208 -14.35 -10.55 15.29
N ALA A 209 -15.34 -10.69 16.17
CA ALA A 209 -15.97 -11.99 16.44
C ALA A 209 -16.65 -12.61 15.21
N MET A 210 -17.08 -11.81 14.21
CA MET A 210 -17.63 -12.33 12.94
C MET A 210 -16.58 -13.09 12.11
N ALA A 211 -15.28 -12.76 12.27
CA ALA A 211 -14.19 -13.48 11.59
C ALA A 211 -13.80 -14.79 12.28
N ASP A 212 -14.12 -14.93 13.57
CA ASP A 212 -13.67 -16.04 14.43
C ASP A 212 -14.57 -17.29 14.35
N GLY A 213 -15.54 -17.34 13.43
CA GLY A 213 -16.55 -18.40 13.26
C GLY A 213 -16.06 -19.79 12.83
N GLY A 214 -14.83 -20.19 13.21
CA GLY A 214 -14.31 -21.55 13.06
C GLY A 214 -13.93 -21.90 11.63
N SER A 215 -12.99 -21.17 11.04
CA SER A 215 -12.30 -21.64 9.83
C SER A 215 -11.59 -22.95 10.13
N ALA A 216 -12.11 -24.06 9.60
CA ALA A 216 -11.53 -25.41 9.73
C ALA A 216 -10.18 -25.58 9.00
N SER A 217 -9.62 -24.52 8.42
CA SER A 217 -8.26 -24.48 7.88
C SER A 217 -7.35 -23.74 8.85
N GLY A 218 -6.90 -24.43 9.91
CA GLY A 218 -5.67 -24.03 10.59
C GLY A 218 -4.55 -23.90 9.55
N MET A 219 -3.79 -22.80 9.59
CA MET A 219 -2.62 -22.49 8.75
C MET A 219 -2.84 -21.87 7.35
N GLY A 220 -3.85 -21.01 7.16
CA GLY A 220 -3.95 -20.17 5.95
C GLY A 220 -3.59 -18.71 6.19
N SER A 221 -2.55 -18.19 5.52
CA SER A 221 -2.15 -16.77 5.49
C SER A 221 -3.15 -15.83 4.77
N GLY A 222 -4.42 -16.22 4.64
CA GLY A 222 -5.41 -15.53 3.78
C GLY A 222 -6.86 -15.59 4.25
N GLY A 223 -7.12 -15.72 5.56
CA GLY A 223 -8.48 -15.79 6.13
C GLY A 223 -9.17 -14.44 6.34
N MET A 224 -10.39 -14.46 6.89
CA MET A 224 -11.13 -13.23 7.23
C MET A 224 -10.39 -12.38 8.29
N ILE A 225 -9.69 -13.02 9.24
CA ILE A 225 -8.89 -12.31 10.25
C ILE A 225 -7.82 -11.43 9.60
N SER A 226 -7.09 -11.94 8.60
CA SER A 226 -6.06 -11.17 7.88
C SER A 226 -6.70 -10.01 7.09
N LYS A 227 -7.89 -10.20 6.51
CA LYS A 227 -8.65 -9.13 5.83
C LYS A 227 -9.13 -8.05 6.80
N LEU A 228 -9.58 -8.42 8.00
CA LEU A 228 -9.93 -7.46 9.05
C LEU A 228 -8.70 -6.67 9.54
N GLU A 229 -7.54 -7.32 9.60
CA GLU A 229 -6.29 -6.65 9.95
C GLU A 229 -5.83 -5.69 8.86
N ALA A 230 -5.94 -6.08 7.58
CA ALA A 230 -5.75 -5.19 6.45
C ALA A 230 -6.72 -3.99 6.49
N ALA A 231 -7.99 -4.24 6.81
CA ALA A 231 -9.01 -3.19 6.99
C ALA A 231 -8.61 -2.23 8.11
N ARG A 232 -8.11 -2.75 9.24
CA ARG A 232 -7.61 -1.94 10.35
C ARG A 232 -6.46 -1.03 9.92
N ILE A 233 -5.47 -1.57 9.20
CA ILE A 233 -4.33 -0.81 8.68
C ILE A 233 -4.83 0.28 7.72
N ALA A 234 -5.65 -0.07 6.73
CA ALA A 234 -6.18 0.86 5.74
C ALA A 234 -7.03 1.98 6.37
N MET A 235 -8.01 1.62 7.21
CA MET A 235 -8.86 2.59 7.92
C MET A 235 -8.02 3.53 8.79
N SER A 236 -7.01 2.99 9.47
CA SER A 236 -6.09 3.81 10.25
C SER A 236 -5.31 4.77 9.36
N ALA A 237 -4.87 4.38 8.16
CA ALA A 237 -4.20 5.26 7.21
C ALA A 237 -5.13 6.31 6.55
N GLY A 238 -6.44 6.28 6.85
CA GLY A 238 -7.42 7.17 6.22
C GLY A 238 -7.95 6.63 4.87
N ALA A 239 -7.68 5.37 4.55
CA ALA A 239 -8.12 4.71 3.31
C ALA A 239 -9.32 3.80 3.57
N ASN A 240 -10.31 3.83 2.68
CA ASN A 240 -11.38 2.84 2.69
C ASN A 240 -10.83 1.49 2.23
N LEU A 241 -11.40 0.39 2.70
CA LEU A 241 -11.08 -0.95 2.20
C LEU A 241 -12.35 -1.68 1.76
N ALA A 242 -12.33 -2.31 0.59
CA ALA A 242 -13.41 -3.17 0.12
C ALA A 242 -12.95 -4.64 0.08
N ILE A 243 -13.80 -5.56 0.52
CA ILE A 243 -13.68 -6.99 0.24
C ILE A 243 -14.78 -7.33 -0.76
N ILE A 244 -14.39 -7.81 -1.93
CA ILE A 244 -15.30 -8.16 -3.02
C ILE A 244 -14.91 -9.48 -3.68
N SER A 245 -15.86 -10.10 -4.36
CA SER A 245 -15.59 -11.34 -5.11
C SER A 245 -14.70 -11.07 -6.30
N GLY A 246 -13.59 -11.81 -6.39
CA GLY A 246 -12.77 -11.90 -7.59
C GLY A 246 -13.07 -13.17 -8.42
N LYS A 247 -14.09 -13.96 -8.09
CA LYS A 247 -14.43 -15.18 -8.85
C LYS A 247 -15.13 -14.91 -10.17
N ILE A 248 -15.71 -13.73 -10.29
CA ILE A 248 -16.44 -13.26 -11.48
C ILE A 248 -15.49 -12.57 -12.46
N ASP A 249 -15.92 -12.48 -13.71
CA ASP A 249 -15.25 -11.66 -14.71
C ASP A 249 -15.53 -10.17 -14.43
N HIS A 250 -14.57 -9.32 -14.79
CA HIS A 250 -14.65 -7.87 -14.59
C HIS A 250 -15.08 -7.46 -13.15
N PRO A 251 -14.39 -7.97 -12.11
CA PRO A 251 -14.86 -7.82 -10.73
C PRO A 251 -14.88 -6.36 -10.24
N LEU A 252 -14.01 -5.49 -10.75
CA LEU A 252 -13.99 -4.08 -10.32
C LEU A 252 -15.15 -3.30 -10.97
N SER A 253 -15.49 -3.63 -12.22
CA SER A 253 -16.64 -3.06 -12.92
C SER A 253 -17.96 -3.55 -12.30
N ALA A 254 -18.06 -4.86 -11.99
CA ALA A 254 -19.20 -5.44 -11.31
C ALA A 254 -19.42 -4.82 -9.92
N PHE A 255 -18.36 -4.60 -9.15
CA PHE A 255 -18.47 -3.91 -7.85
C PHE A 255 -18.97 -2.48 -8.01
N THR A 256 -18.47 -1.73 -9.00
CA THR A 256 -18.96 -0.37 -9.27
C THR A 256 -20.45 -0.35 -9.67
N ALA A 257 -20.91 -1.33 -10.44
CA ALA A 257 -22.31 -1.39 -10.88
C ALA A 257 -23.28 -1.84 -9.77
N THR A 258 -22.88 -2.81 -8.95
CA THR A 258 -23.78 -3.50 -8.00
C THR A 258 -23.61 -3.04 -6.56
N GLY A 259 -22.43 -2.53 -6.19
CA GLY A 259 -22.06 -2.30 -4.80
C GLY A 259 -21.93 -3.57 -3.96
N HIS A 260 -21.95 -4.76 -4.56
CA HIS A 260 -21.92 -6.02 -3.82
C HIS A 260 -20.55 -6.27 -3.18
N GLY A 261 -20.54 -6.28 -1.85
CA GLY A 261 -19.40 -6.63 -1.02
C GLY A 261 -19.42 -5.89 0.32
N THR A 262 -18.30 -5.92 1.04
CA THR A 262 -18.16 -5.21 2.31
C THR A 262 -17.19 -4.05 2.18
N VAL A 263 -17.63 -2.84 2.56
CA VAL A 263 -16.78 -1.65 2.62
C VAL A 263 -16.49 -1.23 4.05
N PHE A 264 -15.22 -1.23 4.40
CA PHE A 264 -14.66 -0.66 5.63
C PHE A 264 -14.35 0.81 5.39
N VAL A 265 -15.01 1.69 6.14
CA VAL A 265 -14.96 3.13 5.92
C VAL A 265 -13.97 3.77 6.88
N ALA A 266 -12.97 4.47 6.34
CA ALA A 266 -12.05 5.25 7.17
C ALA A 266 -12.78 6.43 7.83
N GLU A 267 -12.47 6.71 9.10
CA GLU A 267 -13.00 7.88 9.79
C GLU A 267 -12.42 9.18 9.18
N LYS A 268 -13.27 10.18 8.98
CA LYS A 268 -12.83 11.50 8.51
C LYS A 268 -11.88 12.11 9.56
N GLY A 269 -10.65 12.41 9.16
CA GLY A 269 -9.65 13.01 10.04
C GLY A 269 -8.84 12.03 10.90
N ALA A 270 -9.20 10.73 10.90
CA ALA A 270 -8.33 9.67 11.40
C ALA A 270 -7.21 9.44 10.40
N SER A 271 -6.18 10.27 10.43
CA SER A 271 -4.92 9.83 9.87
C SER A 271 -4.14 9.22 11.03
N ALA A 272 -4.11 7.91 11.14
CA ALA A 272 -3.07 7.22 11.91
C ALA A 272 -1.68 7.58 11.38
N ARG A 273 -1.57 8.21 10.20
CA ARG A 273 -0.41 9.00 9.79
C ARG A 273 -0.11 10.17 10.74
N LYS A 274 -1.11 10.96 11.16
CA LYS A 274 -1.03 11.86 12.34
C LYS A 274 -0.65 11.10 13.60
N ALA A 275 -1.24 9.95 13.91
CA ALA A 275 -0.85 9.21 15.13
C ALA A 275 0.56 8.59 15.07
N TRP A 276 1.06 8.23 13.89
CA TRP A 276 2.38 7.62 13.66
C TRP A 276 3.48 8.68 13.63
N LEU A 277 3.20 9.86 13.06
CA LEU A 277 4.12 11.02 13.07
C LEU A 277 4.01 11.87 14.35
N ALA A 278 2.81 12.03 14.90
CA ALA A 278 2.52 12.84 16.10
C ALA A 278 2.33 12.01 17.38
N GLY A 279 2.46 10.68 17.33
CA GLY A 279 2.65 9.87 18.54
C GLY A 279 3.81 10.39 19.37
N ARG A 280 3.91 10.01 20.65
CA ARG A 280 4.92 10.45 21.65
C ARG A 280 6.37 10.07 21.30
N LEU A 281 6.77 10.20 20.05
CA LEU A 281 8.12 10.06 19.56
C LEU A 281 8.82 11.40 19.76
N THR A 282 9.89 11.37 20.54
CA THR A 282 10.79 12.49 20.70
C THR A 282 11.35 12.87 19.34
N ALA A 283 11.07 14.09 18.87
CA ALA A 283 11.74 14.62 17.69
C ALA A 283 13.25 14.61 17.94
N LYS A 284 14.02 14.13 16.96
CA LYS A 284 15.48 14.04 17.05
C LYS A 284 16.19 15.30 16.55
N GLY A 285 15.45 16.20 15.94
CA GLY A 285 15.95 17.48 15.47
C GLY A 285 14.82 18.44 15.10
N VAL A 286 15.24 19.64 14.72
CA VAL A 286 14.37 20.75 14.39
C VAL A 286 14.81 21.36 13.06
N ILE A 287 13.87 21.69 12.20
CA ILE A 287 14.10 22.47 10.98
C ILE A 287 13.35 23.79 11.13
N HIS A 288 14.08 24.89 11.11
CA HIS A 288 13.52 26.23 11.13
C HIS A 288 13.20 26.66 9.70
N VAL A 289 12.08 27.33 9.51
CA VAL A 289 11.61 27.74 8.18
C VAL A 289 11.23 29.21 8.17
N ASP A 290 11.35 29.84 6.99
CA ASP A 290 10.87 31.21 6.81
C ASP A 290 9.33 31.28 6.74
N ALA A 291 8.80 32.50 6.70
CA ALA A 291 7.35 32.74 6.65
C ALA A 291 6.70 32.16 5.37
N GLY A 292 7.41 32.20 4.25
CA GLY A 292 6.91 31.69 2.96
C GLY A 292 6.80 30.17 2.96
N ALA A 293 7.80 29.49 3.52
CA ALA A 293 7.80 28.07 3.75
C ALA A 293 6.69 27.68 4.73
N ALA A 294 6.56 28.33 5.89
CA ALA A 294 5.47 28.07 6.84
C ALA A 294 4.09 28.18 6.18
N HIS A 295 3.86 29.21 5.36
CA HIS A 295 2.64 29.38 4.59
C HIS A 295 2.43 28.27 3.54
N ALA A 296 3.50 27.86 2.83
CA ALA A 296 3.43 26.78 1.86
C ALA A 296 3.08 25.42 2.53
N LEU A 297 3.62 25.15 3.71
CA LEU A 297 3.27 23.95 4.50
C LEU A 297 1.79 23.97 4.88
N GLY A 298 1.27 25.13 5.33
CA GLY A 298 -0.16 25.31 5.62
C GLY A 298 -1.08 25.04 4.42
N SER A 299 -0.56 25.22 3.21
CA SER A 299 -1.26 24.89 1.95
C SER A 299 -1.03 23.46 1.45
N GLY A 300 -0.42 22.59 2.28
CA GLY A 300 -0.18 21.18 1.96
C GLY A 300 0.99 20.92 1.02
N ARG A 301 1.96 21.84 0.91
CA ARG A 301 3.20 21.62 0.12
C ARG A 301 4.30 20.97 0.95
N SER A 302 5.29 20.40 0.27
CA SER A 302 6.49 19.83 0.90
C SER A 302 7.42 20.94 1.40
N LEU A 303 8.25 20.64 2.40
CA LEU A 303 9.32 21.52 2.83
C LEU A 303 10.52 21.38 1.91
N LEU A 304 10.85 22.43 1.16
CA LEU A 304 12.02 22.49 0.30
C LEU A 304 13.22 23.12 1.03
N ALA A 305 14.43 22.75 0.61
CA ALA A 305 15.68 23.29 1.15
C ALA A 305 15.74 24.82 1.14
N ALA A 306 15.25 25.45 0.07
CA ALA A 306 15.25 26.90 -0.10
C ALA A 306 14.47 27.67 0.97
N GLY A 307 13.45 27.06 1.57
CA GLY A 307 12.62 27.68 2.60
C GLY A 307 13.02 27.34 4.04
N ALA A 308 14.04 26.49 4.21
CA ALA A 308 14.63 26.22 5.51
C ALA A 308 15.70 27.28 5.84
N THR A 309 15.73 27.73 7.09
CA THR A 309 16.64 28.78 7.59
C THR A 309 17.71 28.24 8.53
N ALA A 310 17.40 27.17 9.27
CA ALA A 310 18.36 26.47 10.14
C ALA A 310 17.94 25.01 10.38
N VAL A 311 18.90 24.19 10.79
CA VAL A 311 18.69 22.79 11.20
C VAL A 311 19.41 22.57 12.53
N GLU A 312 18.71 21.95 13.48
CA GLU A 312 19.23 21.66 14.82
C GLU A 312 19.04 20.18 15.19
N GLY A 313 19.88 19.69 16.10
CA GLY A 313 19.82 18.32 16.61
C GLY A 313 20.67 17.33 15.80
N ARG A 314 20.49 16.05 16.11
CA ARG A 314 21.20 14.94 15.46
C ARG A 314 20.18 13.91 15.02
N PHE A 315 19.91 13.91 13.73
CA PHE A 315 18.95 13.01 13.12
C PHE A 315 19.52 12.39 11.86
N ALA A 316 19.10 11.17 11.57
CA ALA A 316 19.30 10.52 10.30
C ALA A 316 18.03 10.68 9.45
N ARG A 317 18.14 10.37 8.16
CA ARG A 317 16.98 10.19 7.31
C ARG A 317 15.97 9.22 7.96
N GLY A 318 14.68 9.53 7.83
CA GLY A 318 13.58 8.76 8.42
C GLY A 318 13.35 9.00 9.91
N ASP A 319 14.19 9.80 10.57
CA ASP A 319 13.90 10.28 11.92
C ASP A 319 12.85 11.39 11.90
N VAL A 320 12.12 11.50 13.02
CA VAL A 320 11.11 12.54 13.22
C VAL A 320 11.81 13.86 13.53
N VAL A 321 11.44 14.91 12.81
CA VAL A 321 11.90 16.28 13.04
C VAL A 321 10.69 17.21 13.23
N ASP A 322 10.85 18.18 14.14
CA ASP A 322 9.92 19.28 14.30
C ASP A 322 10.23 20.39 13.30
N ILE A 323 9.20 21.06 12.80
CA ILE A 323 9.32 22.16 11.85
C ILE A 323 8.78 23.42 12.53
N LEU A 324 9.65 24.39 12.76
CA LEU A 324 9.33 25.64 13.44
C LEU A 324 9.32 26.81 12.45
N GLY A 325 8.28 27.64 12.52
CA GLY A 325 8.19 28.87 11.74
C GLY A 325 9.04 30.02 12.30
N PRO A 326 8.90 31.22 11.71
CA PRO A 326 9.38 32.46 12.33
C PRO A 326 8.80 32.54 13.76
N ASP A 327 9.62 32.93 14.73
CA ASP A 327 9.28 32.97 16.17
C ASP A 327 9.22 31.60 16.89
N ALA A 328 9.84 30.57 16.32
CA ALA A 328 9.94 29.23 16.91
C ALA A 328 8.57 28.56 17.17
N THR A 329 7.52 29.02 16.49
CA THR A 329 6.18 28.45 16.59
C THR A 329 6.17 27.08 15.90
N PRO A 330 5.70 25.99 16.55
CA PRO A 330 5.54 24.69 15.89
C PRO A 330 4.52 24.78 14.76
N VAL A 331 4.96 24.49 13.54
CA VAL A 331 4.11 24.51 12.34
C VAL A 331 3.74 23.09 11.92
N ALA A 332 4.71 22.19 11.98
CA ALA A 332 4.54 20.83 11.49
C ALA A 332 5.54 19.86 12.14
N ARG A 333 5.29 18.57 11.94
CA ARG A 333 6.20 17.47 12.27
C ARG A 333 6.24 16.50 11.11
N GLY A 334 7.41 15.97 10.78
CA GLY A 334 7.56 15.02 9.68
C GLY A 334 8.82 14.18 9.74
N LEU A 335 9.00 13.35 8.71
CA LEU A 335 10.20 12.54 8.55
C LEU A 335 11.23 13.28 7.70
N ALA A 336 12.46 13.36 8.20
CA ALA A 336 13.56 13.95 7.44
C ALA A 336 13.91 13.06 6.23
N GLU A 337 14.07 13.68 5.06
CA GLU A 337 14.56 13.01 3.84
C GLU A 337 16.09 13.01 3.74
N TYR A 338 16.76 13.78 4.59
CA TYR A 338 18.21 13.88 4.72
C TYR A 338 18.63 13.65 6.17
N ASP A 339 19.89 13.31 6.41
CA ASP A 339 20.46 13.43 7.76
C ASP A 339 20.79 14.90 8.08
N ALA A 340 21.15 15.16 9.34
CA ALA A 340 21.41 16.52 9.81
C ALA A 340 22.59 17.20 9.10
N LEU A 341 23.61 16.44 8.66
CA LEU A 341 24.78 16.99 7.99
C LEU A 341 24.42 17.45 6.58
N ASP A 342 23.80 16.57 5.80
CA ASP A 342 23.35 16.89 4.46
C ASP A 342 22.30 17.99 4.46
N ALA A 343 21.35 17.94 5.40
CA ALA A 343 20.36 19.01 5.58
C ALA A 343 21.04 20.35 5.86
N GLY A 344 22.05 20.39 6.74
CA GLY A 344 22.82 21.59 7.05
C GLY A 344 23.56 22.18 5.84
N LEU A 345 24.06 21.34 4.93
CA LEU A 345 24.73 21.79 3.70
C LEU A 345 23.77 22.50 2.73
N ILE A 346 22.50 22.08 2.69
CA ILE A 346 21.53 22.52 1.68
C ILE A 346 20.51 23.55 2.18
N VAL A 347 20.47 23.85 3.47
CA VAL A 347 19.58 24.88 4.05
C VAL A 347 19.71 26.21 3.31
N GLY A 348 18.56 26.77 2.92
CA GLY A 348 18.45 28.02 2.17
C GLY A 348 18.95 27.93 0.72
N ARG A 349 19.21 26.73 0.18
CA ARG A 349 19.69 26.53 -1.19
C ARG A 349 18.57 26.14 -2.14
N ARG A 350 18.69 26.60 -3.39
CA ARG A 350 17.80 26.25 -4.50
C ARG A 350 18.10 24.85 -5.01
N SER A 351 17.10 24.19 -5.60
CA SER A 351 17.18 22.79 -6.06
C SER A 351 18.30 22.52 -7.06
N ASP A 352 18.66 23.51 -7.88
CA ASP A 352 19.73 23.45 -8.89
C ASP A 352 21.14 23.43 -8.28
N ALA A 353 21.31 23.89 -7.04
CA ALA A 353 22.61 23.89 -6.35
C ALA A 353 22.84 22.63 -5.50
N LEU A 354 21.82 21.82 -5.26
CA LEU A 354 21.87 20.76 -4.25
C LEU A 354 22.84 19.63 -4.61
N GLU A 355 22.83 19.19 -5.88
CA GLU A 355 23.68 18.08 -6.33
C GLU A 355 25.17 18.38 -6.12
N ALA A 356 25.60 19.60 -6.45
CA ALA A 356 26.97 20.03 -6.26
C ALA A 356 27.40 20.10 -4.78
N LEU A 357 26.47 20.45 -3.89
CA LEU A 357 26.73 20.54 -2.45
C LEU A 357 26.75 19.16 -1.77
N LEU A 358 25.89 18.25 -2.23
CA LEU A 358 25.74 16.91 -1.67
C LEU A 358 26.74 15.91 -2.26
N GLY A 359 27.19 16.14 -3.50
CA GLY A 359 27.98 15.17 -4.26
C GLY A 359 27.15 14.00 -4.82
N TYR A 360 25.83 14.09 -4.75
CA TYR A 360 24.90 13.08 -5.28
C TYR A 360 23.55 13.71 -5.64
N ALA A 361 22.75 13.00 -6.43
CA ALA A 361 21.45 13.48 -6.91
C ALA A 361 20.49 13.80 -5.74
N PRO A 362 19.96 15.04 -5.64
CA PRO A 362 19.16 15.47 -4.52
C PRO A 362 17.77 14.81 -4.52
N ARG A 363 17.22 14.62 -3.31
CA ARG A 363 15.81 14.29 -3.11
C ARG A 363 14.93 15.53 -3.29
N ALA A 364 13.67 15.29 -3.64
CA ALA A 364 12.73 16.35 -4.00
C ALA A 364 12.41 17.36 -2.87
N ALA A 365 12.61 16.99 -1.60
CA ALA A 365 12.24 17.82 -0.45
C ALA A 365 13.10 17.47 0.78
N LEU A 366 13.22 18.40 1.74
CA LEU A 366 13.76 18.13 3.09
C LEU A 366 12.78 17.29 3.92
N VAL A 367 11.50 17.60 3.81
CA VAL A 367 10.39 16.82 4.37
C VAL A 367 9.26 16.81 3.34
N HIS A 368 8.90 15.62 2.85
CA HIS A 368 7.83 15.49 1.88
C HIS A 368 6.46 15.76 2.52
N ARG A 369 5.54 16.42 1.79
CA ARG A 369 4.16 16.66 2.27
C ARG A 369 3.46 15.39 2.69
N ASP A 370 3.79 14.27 2.04
CA ASP A 370 3.22 12.95 2.32
C ASP A 370 3.87 12.23 3.51
N HIS A 371 4.88 12.84 4.12
CA HIS A 371 5.53 12.35 5.34
C HIS A 371 5.52 13.42 6.45
N MET A 372 4.56 14.35 6.37
CA MET A 372 4.40 15.49 7.27
C MET A 372 2.97 15.59 7.80
N VAL A 373 2.84 16.21 8.96
CA VAL A 373 1.61 16.55 9.68
C VAL A 373 1.72 17.98 10.19
N LEU A 374 0.69 18.80 9.96
CA LEU A 374 0.57 20.14 10.55
C LEU A 374 0.13 20.04 12.02
N LEU A 375 0.65 20.95 12.85
CA LEU A 375 0.40 21.02 14.31
C LEU A 375 -0.66 22.05 14.68
#